data_AF-A0A0G1QF39-F1
#
_entry.id   AF-A0A0G1QF39-F1
#
_cell.length_a   1.000
_cell.length_b   1.000
_cell.length_c   1.000
_cell.angle_alpha   90.00
_cell.angle_beta   90.00
_cell.angle_gamma   90.00
#
_symmetry.space_group_name_H-M   'P 1'
#
loop_
_entity.id
_entity.type
_entity.pdbx_description
1 polymer ?
#
loop_
_entity_poly.entity_id
_entity_poly.type
_entity_poly.pdbx_seq_one_letter_code
_entity_poly.pdbx_strand_id
1 'polypeptide(L)' 'MIVKRKVGYFVLSEKTRRNLGGPYKTREEAVKRLRQVEFFKHQR' A
#
# COMPACT_ATOMS: atom_id res chain seq x y z
N MET A 1 -0.53 5.11 -2.25
CA MET A 1 0.43 4.91 -3.36
C MET A 1 1.25 3.65 -3.15
N ILE A 2 1.76 3.03 -4.22
CA ILE A 2 2.66 1.88 -4.15
C ILE A 2 4.08 2.33 -4.49
N VAL A 3 5.07 1.95 -3.67
CA VAL A 3 6.48 2.28 -3.86
C VAL A 3 7.31 1.01 -3.91
N LYS A 4 8.15 0.86 -4.94
CA LYS A 4 9.14 -0.22 -5.03
C LYS A 4 10.42 0.20 -4.31
N ARG A 5 10.88 -0.60 -3.36
CA ARG A 5 12.17 -0.48 -2.67
C ARG A 5 13.01 -1.73 -2.94
N LYS A 6 14.30 -1.71 -2.54
CA LYS A 6 15.22 -2.85 -2.71
C LYS A 6 14.69 -4.16 -2.10
N VAL A 7 13.91 -4.07 -1.03
CA VAL A 7 13.34 -5.23 -0.30
C VAL A 7 11.96 -5.67 -0.80
N GLY A 8 11.29 -4.88 -1.64
CA GLY A 8 9.95 -5.21 -2.14
C GLY A 8 9.04 -3.98 -2.35
N TYR A 9 7.75 -4.23 -2.48
CA TYR A 9 6.71 -3.23 -2.69
C TYR A 9 6.08 -2.81 -1.36
N PHE A 10 5.87 -1.51 -1.20
CA PHE A 10 5.23 -0.91 -0.03
C PHE A 10 4.01 -0.13 -0.44
N VAL A 11 3.00 -0.11 0.42
CA VAL A 11 1.83 0.75 0.27
C VAL A 11 1.98 1.90 1.25
N LEU A 12 2.14 3.11 0.73
CA LEU A 12 2.29 4.33 1.53
C LEU A 12 1.06 5.23 1.39
N SER A 13 0.78 5.99 2.44
CA SER A 13 -0.16 7.11 2.41
C SER A 13 0.38 8.20 1.49
N GLU A 14 -0.51 8.80 0.70
CA GLU A 14 -0.13 9.88 -0.21
C GLU A 14 0.21 11.17 0.54
N LYS A 15 -0.64 11.55 1.51
CA LYS A 15 -0.49 12.80 2.26
C LYS A 15 0.63 12.75 3.30
N THR A 16 0.72 11.64 4.03
CA THR A 16 1.60 11.54 5.21
C THR A 16 2.83 10.67 4.96
N ARG A 17 2.94 10.02 3.80
CA ARG A 17 3.97 9.01 3.48
C ARG A 17 4.09 7.87 4.49
N ARG A 18 3.11 7.72 5.40
CA ARG A 18 3.06 6.67 6.40
C ARG A 18 2.96 5.30 5.74
N ASN A 19 3.64 4.31 6.30
CA ASN A 19 3.52 2.94 5.83
C ASN A 19 2.14 2.35 6.19
N LEU A 20 1.39 1.94 5.16
CA LEU A 20 0.07 1.32 5.26
C LEU A 20 0.13 -0.20 4.99
N GLY A 21 1.30 -0.71 4.58
CA GLY A 21 1.58 -2.13 4.42
C GLY A 21 2.86 -2.42 3.63
N GLY A 22 3.42 -3.60 3.85
CA GLY A 22 4.62 -4.11 3.18
C GLY A 22 5.78 -4.39 4.15
N PRO A 23 6.86 -5.03 3.69
CA PRO A 23 7.19 -5.31 2.27
C PRO A 23 6.39 -6.46 1.65
N TYR A 24 5.93 -6.26 0.42
CA TYR A 24 5.32 -7.27 -0.44
C TYR A 24 6.30 -7.71 -1.52
N LYS A 25 6.29 -8.99 -1.91
CA LYS A 25 7.19 -9.53 -2.94
C LYS A 25 6.76 -9.07 -4.33
N THR A 26 5.45 -9.01 -4.56
CA THR A 26 4.86 -8.66 -5.85
C THR A 26 4.10 -7.33 -5.81
N ARG A 27 3.95 -6.72 -7.00
CA ARG A 27 3.11 -5.52 -7.15
C ARG A 27 1.64 -5.83 -6.87
N GLU A 28 1.19 -7.03 -7.21
CA GLU A 28 -0.20 -7.48 -7.07
C GLU A 28 -0.65 -7.54 -5.61
N GLU A 29 0.20 -8.04 -4.71
CA GLU A 29 -0.06 -8.03 -3.27
C GLU A 29 -0.20 -6.59 -2.74
N ALA A 30 0.67 -5.68 -3.19
CA ALA A 30 0.57 -4.27 -2.83
C ALA A 30 -0.71 -3.61 -3.39
N VAL A 31 -1.16 -4.01 -4.58
CA VAL A 31 -2.44 -3.56 -5.16
C VAL A 31 -3.62 -4.09 -4.36
N LYS A 32 -3.63 -5.38 -3.97
CA LYS A 32 -4.67 -5.95 -3.11
C LYS A 32 -4.76 -5.19 -1.78
N ARG A 33 -3.62 -4.88 -1.16
CA ARG A 33 -3.58 -4.07 0.06
C ARG A 33 -4.10 -2.65 -0.16
N LEU A 34 -3.71 -2.01 -1.25
CA LEU A 34 -4.19 -0.66 -1.57
C LEU A 34 -5.72 -0.63 -1.70
N ARG A 35 -6.33 -1.63 -2.37
CA ARG A 35 -7.79 -1.75 -2.48
C ARG A 35 -8.48 -1.86 -1.12
N GLN A 36 -7.92 -2.65 -0.19
CA GLN A 36 -8.45 -2.74 1.18
C GLN A 36 -8.39 -1.39 1.89
N VAL A 37 -7.26 -0.68 1.82
CA VAL A 37 -7.09 0.63 2.44
C VAL A 37 -8.12 1.63 1.88
N GLU A 38 -8.30 1.66 0.57
CA GLU A 38 -9.27 2.55 -0.07
C GLU A 38 -10.71 2.19 0.32
N PHE A 39 -11.04 0.89 0.39
CA PHE A 39 -12.35 0.45 0.87
C PHE A 39 -12.66 0.97 2.28
N PHE A 40 -11.74 0.76 3.24
CA PHE A 40 -11.94 1.22 4.62
C PHE A 40 -11.94 2.75 4.78
N LYS A 41 -11.35 3.50 3.85
CA LYS A 41 -11.44 4.98 3.84
C LYS A 41 -12.83 5.49 3.45
N HIS A 42 -13.49 4.81 2.52
CA HIS A 42 -14.80 5.23 1.97
C HIS A 42 -15.98 4.60 2.70
N GLN A 43 -15.76 3.58 3.53
CA GLN A 43 -16.78 3.01 4.41
C GLN A 43 -16.98 3.78 5.72
N ARG A 44 -16.29 4.90 5.92
CA ARG A 44 -16.31 5.67 7.16
C ARG A 44 -16.89 7.06 6.97
#